data_AF-A0A6I7R416-F1
#
_entry.id   AF-A0A6I7R416-F1
#
_cell.length_a   1.000
_cell.length_b   1.000
_cell.length_c   1.000
_cell.angle_alpha   90.00
_cell.angle_beta   90.00
_cell.angle_gamma   90.00
#
_symmetry.space_group_name_H-M   'P 1'
#
loop_
_entity.id
_entity.type
_entity.pdbx_description
1 polymer ?
#
loop_
_entity_poly.entity_id
_entity_poly.type
_entity_poly.pdbx_seq_one_letter_code
_entity_poly.pdbx_strand_id
1 'polypeptide(L)'
;MQFSKADFTLISDSLKTFKIKMMLIPKLTFLFLFFLSLTFSSFAQTAKLYNDGATITILPNTSMRVNGDFEQLNSGSTLNQGDIYLTGDLINDGLAEIGGTFHFDGTASQEVLGTTDFYDIVMNNPVGVTFVQFAGLPANASVRNSIIIEQDAVFTAASNLTLKSDASGTAFLMDYS
;
A
#
# COMPACT_ATOMS: atom_id res chain seq x y z
N MET A 1 -14.87 -51.57 -61.06
CA MET A 1 -14.28 -50.25 -60.81
C MET A 1 -12.87 -50.48 -60.26
N GLN A 2 -11.83 -50.19 -61.03
CA GLN A 2 -10.43 -50.36 -60.59
C GLN A 2 -9.90 -48.99 -60.17
N PHE A 3 -9.40 -48.88 -58.94
CA PHE A 3 -8.71 -47.68 -58.47
C PHE A 3 -7.33 -47.59 -59.11
N SER A 4 -6.97 -46.39 -59.57
CA SER A 4 -5.66 -46.13 -60.16
C SER A 4 -4.58 -45.98 -59.08
N LYS A 5 -3.31 -46.16 -59.47
CA LYS A 5 -2.16 -45.89 -58.59
C LYS A 5 -2.15 -44.44 -58.07
N ALA A 6 -2.70 -43.50 -58.84
CA ALA A 6 -2.84 -42.10 -58.43
C ALA A 6 -3.84 -41.94 -57.27
N ASP A 7 -4.96 -42.67 -57.32
CA ASP A 7 -5.98 -42.66 -56.26
C ASP A 7 -5.41 -43.20 -54.93
N PHE A 8 -4.62 -44.27 -55.00
CA PHE A 8 -3.93 -44.81 -53.82
C PHE A 8 -2.90 -43.84 -53.22
N THR A 9 -2.21 -43.08 -54.07
CA THR A 9 -1.21 -42.10 -53.63
C THR A 9 -1.90 -40.92 -52.92
N LEU A 10 -2.99 -40.40 -53.49
CA LEU A 10 -3.81 -39.34 -52.90
C LEU A 10 -4.41 -39.75 -51.54
N ILE A 11 -4.93 -40.98 -51.42
CA ILE A 11 -5.44 -41.52 -50.16
C ILE A 11 -4.32 -41.66 -49.13
N SER A 12 -3.16 -42.18 -49.54
CA SER A 12 -2.00 -42.34 -48.66
C SER A 12 -1.51 -40.99 -48.09
N ASP A 13 -1.40 -39.97 -48.94
CA ASP A 13 -0.92 -38.65 -48.53
C ASP A 13 -1.96 -37.89 -47.69
N SER A 14 -3.25 -38.07 -47.97
CA SER A 14 -4.34 -37.57 -47.13
C SER A 14 -4.30 -38.18 -45.72
N LEU A 15 -4.07 -39.50 -45.61
CA LEU A 15 -3.94 -40.20 -44.33
C LEU A 15 -2.71 -39.76 -43.53
N LYS A 16 -1.56 -39.54 -44.19
CA LYS A 16 -0.34 -39.01 -43.54
C LYS A 16 -0.59 -37.59 -43.01
N THR A 17 -1.20 -36.73 -43.81
CA THR A 17 -1.52 -35.35 -43.43
C THR A 17 -2.50 -35.31 -42.26
N PHE A 18 -3.51 -36.18 -42.28
CA PHE A 18 -4.46 -36.34 -41.17
C PHE A 18 -3.76 -36.76 -39.88
N LYS A 19 -2.88 -37.77 -39.94
CA LYS A 19 -2.11 -38.26 -38.78
C LYS A 19 -1.18 -37.18 -38.21
N ILE A 20 -0.50 -36.42 -39.07
CA ILE A 20 0.36 -35.31 -38.64
C ILE A 20 -0.46 -34.23 -37.93
N LYS A 21 -1.59 -33.79 -38.50
CA LYS A 21 -2.48 -32.80 -37.86
C LYS A 21 -3.02 -33.29 -36.51
N MET A 22 -3.43 -34.55 -36.43
CA MET A 22 -3.93 -35.17 -35.20
C MET A 22 -2.86 -35.24 -34.09
N MET A 23 -1.57 -35.34 -34.46
CA MET A 23 -0.45 -35.32 -33.51
C MET A 23 0.05 -33.90 -33.17
N LEU A 24 -0.09 -32.92 -34.07
CA LEU A 24 0.43 -31.57 -33.90
C LEU A 24 -0.52 -30.65 -33.11
N ILE A 25 -1.82 -30.74 -33.39
CA ILE A 25 -2.85 -29.89 -32.77
C ILE A 25 -2.84 -30.00 -31.23
N PRO A 26 -2.89 -31.19 -30.60
CA PRO A 26 -2.88 -31.27 -29.14
C PRO A 26 -1.58 -30.77 -28.50
N LYS A 27 -0.44 -30.91 -29.19
CA LYS A 27 0.86 -30.38 -28.72
C LYS A 27 0.89 -28.85 -28.77
N LEU A 28 0.34 -28.26 -29.83
CA LEU A 28 0.25 -26.81 -29.98
C LEU A 28 -0.74 -26.22 -28.97
N THR A 29 -1.87 -26.88 -28.74
CA THR A 29 -2.85 -26.49 -27.70
C THR A 29 -2.24 -26.58 -26.31
N PHE A 30 -1.49 -27.64 -26.00
CA PHE A 30 -0.81 -27.78 -24.71
C PHE A 30 0.25 -26.68 -24.50
N LEU A 31 1.04 -26.39 -25.52
CA LEU A 31 2.04 -25.32 -25.48
C LEU A 31 1.38 -23.94 -25.30
N PHE A 32 0.27 -23.68 -26.00
CA PHE A 32 -0.49 -22.45 -25.85
C PHE A 32 -1.06 -22.31 -24.44
N LEU A 33 -1.65 -23.37 -23.87
CA LEU A 33 -2.14 -23.38 -22.49
C LEU A 33 -1.02 -23.20 -21.47
N PHE A 34 0.16 -23.78 -21.72
CA PHE A 34 1.35 -23.58 -20.89
C PHE A 34 1.77 -22.10 -20.88
N PHE A 35 1.87 -21.45 -22.04
CA PHE A 35 2.18 -20.02 -22.11
C PHE A 35 1.07 -19.14 -21.53
N LEU A 36 -0.20 -19.52 -21.68
CA LEU A 36 -1.32 -18.81 -21.07
C LEU A 36 -1.24 -18.86 -19.53
N SER A 37 -0.80 -19.99 -18.96
CA SER A 37 -0.63 -20.14 -17.52
C SER A 37 0.49 -19.27 -16.93
N LEU A 38 1.46 -18.85 -17.74
CA LEU A 38 2.52 -17.93 -17.32
C LEU A 38 2.05 -16.47 -17.23
N THR A 39 0.84 -16.15 -17.69
CA THR A 39 0.30 -14.77 -17.66
C THR A 39 -0.48 -14.45 -16.39
N PHE A 40 -0.70 -15.42 -15.49
CA PHE A 40 -1.24 -15.18 -14.15
C PHE A 40 -0.16 -14.54 -13.26
N SER A 41 0.17 -13.31 -13.59
CA SER A 41 0.95 -12.41 -12.75
C SER A 41 0.14 -12.19 -11.48
N SER A 42 0.76 -12.44 -10.33
CA SER A 42 0.19 -12.26 -9.00
C SER A 42 -0.67 -10.99 -8.90
N PHE A 43 -1.89 -11.12 -8.42
CA PHE A 43 -2.55 -9.98 -7.79
C PHE A 43 -1.68 -9.58 -6.61
N ALA A 44 -0.90 -8.51 -6.76
CA ALA A 44 -0.19 -7.91 -5.65
C ALA A 44 -1.26 -7.51 -4.63
N GLN A 45 -1.28 -8.20 -3.50
CA GLN A 45 -2.09 -7.76 -2.38
C GLN A 45 -1.56 -6.36 -2.01
N THR A 46 -2.45 -5.38 -1.92
CA THR A 46 -2.07 -4.08 -1.35
C THR A 46 -1.45 -4.37 0.01
N ALA A 47 -0.18 -4.04 0.17
CA ALA A 47 0.53 -4.29 1.41
C ALA A 47 -0.13 -3.42 2.47
N LYS A 48 -0.87 -4.06 3.38
CA LYS A 48 -1.67 -3.36 4.38
C LYS A 48 -1.66 -4.13 5.68
N LEU A 49 -1.38 -3.42 6.77
CA LEU A 49 -1.61 -3.89 8.11
C LEU A 49 -3.03 -3.49 8.52
N TYR A 50 -3.89 -4.48 8.72
CA TYR A 50 -5.29 -4.26 9.11
C TYR A 50 -5.51 -4.73 10.55
N ASN A 51 -5.88 -3.80 11.44
CA ASN A 51 -6.24 -4.09 12.81
C ASN A 51 -7.70 -3.73 13.09
N ASP A 52 -8.52 -4.74 13.33
CA ASP A 52 -9.96 -4.60 13.53
C ASP A 52 -10.38 -5.34 14.80
N GLY A 53 -10.14 -4.68 15.94
CA GLY A 53 -10.54 -5.17 17.25
C GLY A 53 -9.45 -5.80 18.12
N ALA A 54 -8.21 -5.87 17.67
CA ALA A 54 -7.07 -6.29 18.50
C ALA A 54 -6.26 -5.09 19.01
N THR A 55 -5.40 -5.34 20.00
CA THR A 55 -4.39 -4.39 20.45
C THR A 55 -3.04 -4.79 19.90
N ILE A 56 -2.41 -3.90 19.14
CA ILE A 56 -1.01 -4.02 18.72
C ILE A 56 -0.16 -3.23 19.72
N THR A 57 0.84 -3.88 20.32
CA THR A 57 1.74 -3.22 21.27
C THR A 57 3.16 -3.16 20.71
N ILE A 58 3.70 -1.96 20.60
CA ILE A 58 5.09 -1.71 20.21
C ILE A 58 5.80 -1.26 21.48
N LEU A 59 6.76 -2.06 21.94
CA LEU A 59 7.48 -1.82 23.18
C LEU A 59 8.54 -0.73 23.02
N PRO A 60 8.99 -0.11 24.12
CA PRO A 60 10.10 0.83 24.08
C PRO A 60 11.35 0.26 23.41
N ASN A 61 12.07 1.10 22.66
CA ASN A 61 13.28 0.73 21.91
C ASN A 61 13.06 -0.37 20.86
N THR A 62 11.84 -0.48 20.31
CA THR A 62 11.54 -1.37 19.20
C THR A 62 11.01 -0.59 18.01
N SER A 63 11.24 -1.12 16.81
CA SER A 63 10.78 -0.54 15.56
C SER A 63 9.85 -1.51 14.83
N MET A 64 8.70 -1.00 14.37
CA MET A 64 7.81 -1.69 13.43
C MET A 64 7.89 -1.00 12.08
N ARG A 65 7.98 -1.77 10.99
CA ARG A 65 7.88 -1.24 9.63
C ARG A 65 6.71 -1.85 8.90
N VAL A 66 5.88 -1.00 8.33
CA VAL A 66 4.74 -1.37 7.50
C VAL A 66 5.01 -0.79 6.11
N ASN A 67 5.34 -1.69 5.17
CA ASN A 67 5.62 -1.33 3.78
C ASN A 67 4.30 -1.17 2.99
N GLY A 68 3.42 -0.29 3.47
CA GLY A 68 2.15 0.05 2.85
C GLY A 68 1.20 0.65 3.89
N ASP A 69 -0.10 0.43 3.74
CA ASP A 69 -1.10 1.12 4.53
C ASP A 69 -1.21 0.52 5.93
N PHE A 70 -1.52 1.36 6.92
CA PHE A 70 -1.86 0.94 8.26
C PHE A 70 -3.27 1.39 8.59
N GLU A 71 -4.18 0.43 8.76
CA GLU A 71 -5.56 0.69 9.13
C GLU A 71 -5.91 0.13 10.50
N GLN A 72 -6.46 1.00 11.33
CA GLN A 72 -7.02 0.67 12.64
C GLN A 72 -8.50 1.01 12.62
N LEU A 73 -9.36 0.00 12.67
CA LEU A 73 -10.82 0.17 12.61
C LEU A 73 -11.49 -0.38 13.88
N ASN A 74 -12.74 0.04 14.10
CA ASN A 74 -13.62 -0.41 15.18
C ASN A 74 -12.96 -0.30 16.57
N SER A 75 -12.80 -1.41 17.30
CA SER A 75 -12.11 -1.43 18.60
C SER A 75 -10.62 -1.77 18.49
N GLY A 76 -10.06 -1.73 17.27
CA GLY A 76 -8.62 -1.84 17.05
C GLY A 76 -7.88 -0.72 17.78
N SER A 77 -6.76 -1.07 18.39
CA SER A 77 -5.89 -0.12 19.10
C SER A 77 -4.42 -0.40 18.83
N THR A 78 -3.62 0.65 18.81
CA THR A 78 -2.16 0.56 18.90
C THR A 78 -1.68 1.28 20.14
N LEU A 79 -0.95 0.55 20.98
CA LEU A 79 -0.15 1.10 22.05
C LEU A 79 1.29 1.23 21.54
N ASN A 80 1.63 2.41 21.02
CA ASN A 80 2.98 2.67 20.52
C ASN A 80 3.85 3.30 21.61
N GLN A 81 4.97 2.67 21.95
CA GLN A 81 6.03 3.23 22.80
C GLN A 81 7.42 3.19 22.11
N GLY A 82 7.47 2.86 20.82
CA GLY A 82 8.69 2.79 20.02
C GLY A 82 8.52 3.57 18.71
N ASP A 83 9.11 3.07 17.62
CA ASP A 83 9.07 3.69 16.30
C ASP A 83 8.21 2.88 15.33
N ILE A 84 7.33 3.56 14.59
CA ILE A 84 6.54 2.96 13.50
C ILE A 84 6.91 3.67 12.20
N TYR A 85 7.42 2.91 11.23
CA TYR A 85 7.78 3.39 9.89
C TYR A 85 6.73 2.97 8.87
N LEU A 86 6.11 3.94 8.18
CA LEU A 86 5.03 3.74 7.23
C LEU A 86 5.42 4.24 5.85
N THR A 87 5.17 3.44 4.81
CA THR A 87 5.31 3.88 3.41
C THR A 87 3.98 4.15 2.71
N GLY A 88 2.85 3.74 3.29
CA GLY A 88 1.50 3.99 2.79
C GLY A 88 0.66 4.83 3.76
N ASP A 89 -0.65 4.84 3.57
CA ASP A 89 -1.56 5.71 4.31
C ASP A 89 -1.80 5.20 5.73
N LEU A 90 -2.16 6.10 6.64
CA LEU A 90 -2.61 5.77 7.98
C LEU A 90 -4.09 6.11 8.10
N ILE A 91 -4.93 5.10 8.31
CA ILE A 91 -6.35 5.28 8.64
C ILE A 91 -6.55 4.79 10.07
N ASN A 92 -7.00 5.68 10.95
CA ASN A 92 -7.28 5.31 12.32
C ASN A 92 -8.66 5.81 12.76
N ASP A 93 -9.63 4.92 12.61
CA ASP A 93 -11.01 5.08 13.10
C ASP A 93 -11.22 4.31 14.42
N GLY A 94 -10.15 3.76 15.00
CA GLY A 94 -10.16 3.01 16.25
C GLY A 94 -9.83 3.84 17.49
N LEU A 95 -9.45 3.14 18.59
CA LEU A 95 -8.97 3.78 19.82
C LEU A 95 -7.43 3.76 19.81
N ALA A 96 -6.79 4.87 19.49
CA ALA A 96 -5.34 4.96 19.53
C ALA A 96 -4.84 5.64 20.81
N GLU A 97 -3.91 5.00 21.52
CA GLU A 97 -3.13 5.61 22.59
C GLU A 97 -1.67 5.61 22.15
N ILE A 98 -1.21 6.75 21.64
CA ILE A 98 0.09 6.86 20.99
C ILE A 98 1.06 7.58 21.92
N GLY A 99 2.12 6.88 22.36
CA GLY A 99 3.23 7.45 23.12
C GLY A 99 4.58 7.45 22.38
N GLY A 100 4.69 6.75 21.24
CA GLY A 100 5.91 6.64 20.43
C GLY A 100 5.89 7.51 19.18
N THR A 101 6.85 7.27 18.28
CA THR A 101 7.08 8.06 17.06
C THR A 101 6.49 7.38 15.82
N PHE A 102 5.82 8.16 14.98
CA PHE A 102 5.41 7.74 13.63
C PHE A 102 6.30 8.40 12.58
N HIS A 103 6.90 7.60 11.71
CA HIS A 103 7.73 8.02 10.59
C HIS A 103 6.99 7.76 9.28
N PHE A 104 6.72 8.81 8.52
CA PHE A 104 6.11 8.74 7.19
C PHE A 104 7.21 8.81 6.13
N ASP A 105 7.61 7.65 5.60
CA ASP A 105 8.76 7.47 4.67
C ASP A 105 8.30 7.05 3.25
N GLY A 106 7.08 7.39 2.86
CA GLY A 106 6.53 7.03 1.57
C GLY A 106 7.28 7.68 0.40
N THR A 107 7.17 7.07 -0.79
CA THR A 107 7.64 7.66 -2.06
C THR A 107 6.50 8.24 -2.90
N ALA A 108 5.27 8.11 -2.42
CA ALA A 108 4.05 8.69 -2.97
C ALA A 108 3.38 9.51 -1.86
N SER A 109 2.45 10.42 -2.21
CA SER A 109 1.68 11.17 -1.22
C SER A 109 1.06 10.22 -0.19
N GLN A 110 1.25 10.50 1.09
CA GLN A 110 0.63 9.74 2.18
C GLN A 110 -0.49 10.55 2.81
N GLU A 111 -1.58 9.88 3.15
CA GLU A 111 -2.70 10.46 3.87
C GLU A 111 -2.79 9.91 5.29
N VAL A 112 -3.10 10.80 6.23
CA VAL A 112 -3.44 10.47 7.61
C VAL A 112 -4.92 10.81 7.81
N LEU A 113 -5.72 9.78 8.05
CA LEU A 113 -7.17 9.86 8.16
C LEU A 113 -7.66 9.36 9.53
N GLY A 114 -8.82 9.86 9.94
CA GLY A 114 -9.51 9.45 11.18
C GLY A 114 -9.10 10.26 12.41
N THR A 115 -9.40 9.74 13.60
CA THR A 115 -9.16 10.43 14.89
C THR A 115 -7.85 9.94 15.48
N THR A 116 -6.77 10.70 15.27
CA THR A 116 -5.42 10.25 15.68
C THR A 116 -4.70 11.29 16.52
N ASP A 117 -4.48 10.97 17.80
CA ASP A 117 -3.56 11.72 18.65
C ASP A 117 -2.17 11.10 18.56
N PHE A 118 -1.21 11.80 18.00
CA PHE A 118 0.19 11.40 17.95
C PHE A 118 0.95 11.95 19.15
N TYR A 119 1.97 11.22 19.61
CA TYR A 119 2.97 11.80 20.50
C TYR A 119 4.01 12.54 19.66
N ASP A 120 4.77 11.80 18.86
CA ASP A 120 5.77 12.32 17.93
C ASP A 120 5.48 11.90 16.48
N ILE A 121 5.69 12.82 15.54
CA ILE A 121 5.64 12.55 14.10
C ILE A 121 6.92 13.05 13.42
N VAL A 122 7.45 12.21 12.54
CA VAL A 122 8.48 12.56 11.54
C VAL A 122 7.88 12.43 10.15
N MET A 123 7.80 13.53 9.42
CA MET A 123 7.36 13.56 8.02
C MET A 123 8.61 13.56 7.14
N ASN A 124 8.95 12.40 6.60
CA ASN A 124 10.15 12.16 5.79
C ASN A 124 9.76 11.66 4.39
N ASN A 125 8.66 12.20 3.86
CA ASN A 125 8.12 11.87 2.56
C ASN A 125 8.29 13.07 1.62
N PRO A 126 9.14 13.00 0.59
CA PRO A 126 9.41 14.12 -0.30
C PRO A 126 8.21 14.52 -1.19
N VAL A 127 7.19 13.65 -1.30
CA VAL A 127 5.94 13.94 -2.01
C VAL A 127 4.92 14.59 -1.08
N GLY A 128 5.06 14.42 0.23
CA GLY A 128 4.27 15.07 1.26
C GLY A 128 3.33 14.15 2.04
N VAL A 129 2.91 14.63 3.21
CA VAL A 129 1.95 13.97 4.11
C VAL A 129 0.77 14.89 4.35
N THR A 130 -0.44 14.42 4.03
CA THR A 130 -1.67 15.21 4.18
C THR A 130 -2.53 14.65 5.31
N PHE A 131 -2.97 15.51 6.22
CA PHE A 131 -3.95 15.15 7.25
C PHE A 131 -5.35 15.44 6.71
N VAL A 132 -6.13 14.40 6.46
CA VAL A 132 -7.47 14.51 5.89
C VAL A 132 -8.50 14.32 6.98
N GLN A 133 -9.37 15.32 7.16
CA GLN A 133 -10.50 15.20 8.07
C GLN A 133 -11.61 14.38 7.42
N PHE A 134 -12.02 13.28 8.06
CA PHE A 134 -13.18 12.50 7.62
C PHE A 134 -14.49 13.18 8.04
N ALA A 135 -15.45 13.30 7.12
CA ALA A 135 -16.77 13.83 7.43
C ALA A 135 -17.54 12.83 8.32
N GLY A 136 -17.82 13.21 9.57
CA GLY A 136 -18.62 12.40 10.51
C GLY A 136 -17.87 11.89 11.76
N LEU A 137 -16.57 12.16 11.88
CA LEU A 137 -15.78 11.86 13.08
C LEU A 137 -15.39 13.16 13.82
N PRO A 138 -15.18 13.11 15.14
CA PRO A 138 -14.74 14.28 15.89
C PRO A 138 -13.44 14.82 15.28
N ALA A 139 -13.42 16.14 15.07
CA ALA A 139 -12.25 16.83 14.57
C ALA A 139 -11.05 16.57 15.50
N ASN A 140 -9.86 16.61 14.92
CA ASN A 140 -8.54 16.75 15.56
C ASN A 140 -7.71 15.46 15.49
N ALA A 141 -6.98 15.30 14.38
CA ALA A 141 -5.64 14.75 14.56
C ALA A 141 -4.84 15.77 15.37
N SER A 142 -4.22 15.34 16.47
CA SER A 142 -3.40 16.20 17.33
C SER A 142 -2.00 15.62 17.47
N VAL A 143 -1.00 16.47 17.68
CA VAL A 143 0.36 16.04 18.00
C VAL A 143 0.74 16.63 19.34
N ARG A 144 1.12 15.77 20.29
CA ARG A 144 1.25 16.13 21.70
C ARG A 144 2.65 16.59 22.09
N ASN A 145 3.70 16.12 21.39
CA ASN A 145 5.08 16.43 21.72
C ASN A 145 5.80 17.14 20.57
N SER A 146 6.11 16.45 19.47
CA SER A 146 6.88 17.06 18.37
C SER A 146 6.38 16.69 16.97
N ILE A 147 6.49 17.68 16.07
CA ILE A 147 6.37 17.50 14.62
C ILE A 147 7.73 17.82 14.01
N ILE A 148 8.36 16.84 13.39
CA ILE A 148 9.61 16.97 12.66
C ILE A 148 9.30 16.86 11.18
N ILE A 149 9.68 17.87 10.41
CA ILE A 149 9.47 17.93 8.96
C ILE A 149 10.84 17.81 8.30
N GLU A 150 11.02 16.74 7.53
CA GLU A 150 12.22 16.48 6.74
C GLU A 150 11.88 16.55 5.25
N GLN A 151 12.89 16.79 4.41
CA GLN A 151 12.77 16.68 2.94
C GLN A 151 11.60 17.47 2.28
N ASP A 152 11.32 18.70 2.73
CA ASP A 152 10.24 19.55 2.19
C ASP A 152 8.81 18.98 2.32
N ALA A 153 8.59 17.99 3.21
CA ALA A 153 7.36 17.18 3.31
C ALA A 153 6.04 17.91 3.62
N VAL A 154 6.04 19.23 3.88
CA VAL A 154 4.84 20.01 4.27
C VAL A 154 4.20 20.80 3.14
N PHE A 155 4.78 20.82 1.93
CA PHE A 155 4.28 21.68 0.85
C PHE A 155 3.71 20.90 -0.35
N THR A 156 2.49 20.38 -0.21
CA THR A 156 1.70 19.97 -1.38
C THR A 156 0.65 21.03 -1.73
N ALA A 157 0.85 21.63 -2.90
CA ALA A 157 -0.07 22.41 -3.73
C ALA A 157 -1.34 22.98 -3.05
N ALA A 158 -1.24 24.26 -2.65
CA ALA A 158 -2.31 25.15 -2.20
C ALA A 158 -2.81 24.96 -0.75
N SER A 159 -2.17 25.66 0.20
CA SER A 159 -2.78 26.58 1.19
C SER A 159 -2.03 26.56 2.54
N ASN A 160 -1.46 27.72 2.91
CA ASN A 160 -1.01 28.19 4.22
C ASN A 160 -0.78 27.16 5.36
N LEU A 161 0.45 27.05 5.86
CA LEU A 161 0.72 26.52 7.20
C LEU A 161 0.09 27.47 8.24
N THR A 162 -0.96 27.02 8.92
CA THR A 162 -1.65 27.82 9.95
C THR A 162 -1.23 27.37 11.33
N LEU A 163 -0.26 28.08 11.91
CA LEU A 163 0.15 27.88 13.29
C LEU A 163 -0.72 28.76 14.20
N LYS A 164 -1.61 28.14 14.98
CA LYS A 164 -2.41 28.84 15.99
C LYS A 164 -1.75 28.64 17.34
N SER A 165 -1.36 29.71 18.03
CA SER A 165 -1.11 29.61 19.46
C SER A 165 -2.40 29.85 20.23
N ASP A 166 -2.55 29.21 21.37
CA ASP A 166 -3.41 29.76 22.42
C ASP A 166 -2.72 31.00 23.03
N ALA A 167 -3.44 31.76 23.85
CA ALA A 167 -2.96 33.01 24.44
C ALA A 167 -1.73 32.84 25.37
N SER A 168 -1.25 31.61 25.55
CA SER A 168 -0.16 31.20 26.46
C SER A 168 1.12 30.75 25.74
N GLY A 169 1.11 30.63 24.40
CA GLY A 169 2.23 30.03 23.65
C GLY A 169 2.75 30.88 22.49
N THR A 170 3.98 30.60 22.07
CA THR A 170 4.54 31.10 20.81
C THR A 170 4.11 30.16 19.69
N ALA A 171 3.40 30.67 18.67
CA ALA A 171 2.94 29.85 17.53
C ALA A 171 4.09 29.35 16.65
N PHE A 172 5.18 30.11 16.60
CA PHE A 172 6.35 29.81 15.79
C PHE A 172 7.59 30.48 16.41
N LEU A 173 8.57 29.67 16.83
CA LEU A 173 9.88 30.16 17.25
C LEU A 173 10.92 29.65 16.26
N MET A 174 11.62 30.59 15.62
CA MET A 174 12.73 30.28 14.72
C MET A 174 14.03 30.65 15.44
N ASP A 175 14.76 29.64 15.90
CA ASP A 175 16.07 29.82 16.51
C ASP A 175 17.16 29.59 15.45
N TYR A 176 17.97 30.62 15.20
CA TYR A 176 19.12 30.53 14.30
C TYR A 176 20.37 30.54 15.19
N SER A 177 20.84 29.36 15.56
CA SER A 177 22.14 29.17 16.22
C SER A 177 23.26 28.99 15.20
#